data_AF-A0A955TJ08-F1
#
_entry.id   AF-A0A955TJ08-F1
#
_cell.length_a   1.000
_cell.length_b   1.000
_cell.length_c   1.000
_cell.angle_alpha   90.00
_cell.angle_beta   90.00
_cell.angle_gamma   90.00
#
_symmetry.space_group_name_H-M   'P 1'
#
loop_
_entity.id
_entity.type
_entity.pdbx_description
1 polymer ?
#
loop_
_entity_poly.entity_id
_entity_poly.type
_entity_poly.pdbx_seq_one_letter_code
_entity_poly.pdbx_strand_id
1 'polypeptide(L)'
;MSLKPWREIARPHKDVLEGTFKQSEFAADITQVANGTATDEYQDSEKFFSRTYITEGMRLLLISVAQRLAGHGGDPVIQLQTAFGGGKTHTLLAVYHLASRKVSTDRLAGIPPVLDEAGIQSLPHAKVAVIDGIKLSPSQPRHYNRVAVNTLWGELAWQLLGEEGYRMVADSDADGTSPGKEVLTDLIRKAAPCVILIDELVAFIRQLELGKQFKAGTFDSNISFVQALTESMKAVPNAILLASLPESELEVGGTMGQRALNSLEKYFARVES
;
A
#
# COMPACT_ATOMS: atom_id res chain seq x y z
N MET A 1 8.13 3.18 44.05
CA MET A 1 6.67 3.13 43.78
C MET A 1 6.37 1.84 43.05
N SER A 2 5.38 1.08 43.52
CA SER A 2 4.89 -0.11 42.81
C SER A 2 4.06 0.32 41.60
N LEU A 3 4.32 -0.22 40.41
CA LEU A 3 3.49 -0.01 39.23
C LEU A 3 2.14 -0.70 39.45
N LYS A 4 1.04 0.04 39.24
CA LYS A 4 -0.30 -0.53 39.36
C LYS A 4 -0.55 -1.56 38.24
N PRO A 5 -1.23 -2.69 38.51
CA PRO A 5 -1.65 -3.63 37.48
C PRO A 5 -2.46 -2.93 36.38
N TRP A 6 -2.29 -3.33 35.12
CA TRP A 6 -3.01 -2.69 33.99
C TRP A 6 -4.53 -2.69 34.18
N ARG A 7 -5.08 -3.72 34.82
CA ARG A 7 -6.52 -3.87 35.12
C ARG A 7 -7.09 -2.76 36.01
N GLU A 8 -6.24 -2.09 36.78
CA GLU A 8 -6.62 -0.98 37.66
C GLU A 8 -6.54 0.39 36.98
N ILE A 9 -5.82 0.48 35.86
CA ILE A 9 -5.52 1.75 35.17
C ILE A 9 -6.09 1.82 33.75
N ALA A 10 -6.44 0.68 33.16
CA ALA A 10 -7.04 0.59 31.84
C ALA A 10 -8.38 -0.15 31.94
N ARG A 11 -9.43 0.46 31.37
CA ARG A 11 -10.72 -0.19 31.20
C ARG A 11 -10.78 -0.77 29.78
N PRO A 12 -10.98 -2.08 29.60
CA PRO A 12 -11.21 -2.66 28.28
C PRO A 12 -12.39 -1.98 27.59
N HIS A 13 -12.37 -1.97 26.25
CA HIS A 13 -13.44 -1.42 25.46
C HIS A 13 -14.75 -2.22 25.67
N LYS A 14 -15.89 -1.58 25.38
CA LYS A 14 -17.23 -2.09 25.72
C LYS A 14 -17.51 -3.47 25.10
N ASP A 15 -17.09 -3.68 23.86
CA ASP A 15 -17.18 -4.95 23.12
C ASP A 15 -16.42 -6.13 23.80
N VAL A 16 -15.25 -5.87 24.37
CA VAL A 16 -14.48 -6.86 25.13
C VAL A 16 -15.18 -7.17 26.45
N LEU A 17 -15.74 -6.14 27.11
CA LEU A 17 -16.49 -6.32 28.36
C LEU A 17 -17.81 -7.06 28.14
N GLU A 18 -18.50 -6.81 27.03
CA GLU A 18 -19.80 -7.40 26.70
C GLU A 18 -19.68 -8.75 25.97
N GLY A 19 -18.46 -9.18 25.62
CA GLY A 19 -18.22 -10.45 24.92
C GLY A 19 -18.80 -10.49 23.51
N THR A 20 -19.17 -9.35 22.94
CA THR A 20 -19.66 -9.22 21.56
C THR A 20 -18.52 -9.21 20.53
N PHE A 21 -17.28 -9.30 21.02
CA PHE A 21 -16.03 -9.35 20.27
C PHE A 21 -16.01 -10.44 19.20
N LYS A 22 -15.66 -10.08 17.96
CA LYS A 22 -15.31 -11.04 16.90
C LYS A 22 -13.86 -10.85 16.48
N GLN A 23 -13.07 -11.93 16.48
CA GLN A 23 -11.67 -11.88 16.00
C GLN A 23 -11.54 -11.39 14.55
N SER A 24 -12.57 -11.63 13.71
CA SER A 24 -12.61 -11.13 12.33
C SER A 24 -12.66 -9.61 12.23
N GLU A 25 -13.12 -8.91 13.29
CA GLU A 25 -13.17 -7.44 13.34
C GLU A 25 -11.80 -6.80 13.57
N PHE A 26 -10.72 -7.57 13.74
CA PHE A 26 -9.34 -7.06 13.87
C PHE A 26 -8.44 -7.36 12.67
N ALA A 27 -8.94 -8.10 11.67
CA ALA A 27 -8.19 -8.35 10.45
C ALA A 27 -8.34 -7.13 9.52
N ALA A 28 -7.37 -6.23 9.58
CA ALA A 28 -7.26 -5.14 8.62
C ALA A 28 -7.20 -5.72 7.20
N ASP A 29 -8.12 -5.30 6.33
CA ASP A 29 -8.18 -5.68 4.92
C ASP A 29 -8.17 -4.40 4.08
N ILE A 30 -7.02 -4.10 3.47
CA ILE A 30 -6.82 -2.89 2.68
C ILE A 30 -7.76 -2.83 1.46
N THR A 31 -8.13 -3.99 0.92
CA THR A 31 -9.06 -4.09 -0.21
C THR A 31 -10.48 -3.71 0.21
N GLN A 32 -10.92 -4.11 1.41
CA GLN A 32 -12.24 -3.70 1.93
C GLN A 32 -12.31 -2.19 2.13
N VAL A 33 -11.26 -1.58 2.69
CA VAL A 33 -11.22 -0.12 2.91
C VAL A 33 -11.20 0.61 1.56
N ALA A 34 -10.40 0.15 0.60
CA ALA A 34 -10.32 0.73 -0.74
C ALA A 34 -11.65 0.66 -1.50
N ASN A 35 -12.42 -0.42 -1.32
CA ASN A 35 -13.72 -0.63 -1.97
C ASN A 35 -14.91 0.00 -1.22
N GLY A 36 -14.71 0.58 -0.04
CA GLY A 36 -15.80 1.17 0.74
C GLY A 36 -16.67 0.14 1.48
N THR A 37 -16.16 -1.07 1.72
CA THR A 37 -16.91 -2.19 2.31
C THR A 37 -16.39 -2.61 3.69
N ALA A 38 -15.40 -1.91 4.23
CA ALA A 38 -14.89 -2.19 5.57
C ALA A 38 -15.86 -1.69 6.65
N THR A 39 -15.70 -2.17 7.88
CA THR A 39 -16.43 -1.62 9.03
C THR A 39 -16.03 -0.17 9.26
N ASP A 40 -16.90 0.60 9.88
CA ASP A 40 -16.69 2.01 10.20
C ASP A 40 -15.35 2.29 10.92
N GLU A 41 -14.92 1.37 11.79
CA GLU A 41 -13.64 1.41 12.51
C GLU A 41 -12.43 1.55 11.57
N TYR A 42 -12.45 0.87 10.43
CA TYR A 42 -11.36 0.88 9.45
C TYR A 42 -11.67 1.77 8.24
N GLN A 43 -12.93 1.99 7.92
CA GLN A 43 -13.35 2.74 6.74
C GLN A 43 -13.27 4.25 6.93
N ASP A 44 -13.59 4.75 8.13
CA ASP A 44 -13.59 6.17 8.45
C ASP A 44 -12.24 6.59 9.06
N SER A 45 -11.63 7.62 8.50
CA SER A 45 -10.30 8.06 8.91
C SER A 45 -10.25 8.56 10.36
N GLU A 46 -11.29 9.23 10.87
CA GLU A 46 -11.29 9.73 12.25
C GLU A 46 -11.44 8.57 13.25
N LYS A 47 -12.35 7.64 12.96
CA LYS A 47 -12.55 6.41 13.74
C LYS A 47 -11.31 5.51 13.73
N PHE A 48 -10.60 5.44 12.60
CA PHE A 48 -9.34 4.71 12.48
C PHE A 48 -8.24 5.33 13.34
N PHE A 49 -7.99 6.63 13.20
CA PHE A 49 -6.92 7.31 13.95
C PHE A 49 -7.21 7.44 15.44
N SER A 50 -8.48 7.62 15.84
CA SER A 50 -8.86 7.65 17.27
C SER A 50 -8.60 6.34 18.01
N ARG A 51 -8.46 5.22 17.28
CA ARG A 51 -8.16 3.89 17.82
C ARG A 51 -6.75 3.41 17.49
N THR A 52 -5.98 4.19 16.74
CA THR A 52 -4.62 3.83 16.33
C THR A 52 -3.61 4.51 17.25
N TYR A 53 -2.75 3.69 17.87
CA TYR A 53 -1.57 4.21 18.55
C TYR A 53 -0.44 4.44 17.55
N ILE A 54 -0.08 5.70 17.32
CA ILE A 54 1.03 6.06 16.43
C ILE A 54 2.35 5.74 17.15
N THR A 55 2.92 4.59 16.81
CA THR A 55 4.25 4.20 17.28
C THR A 55 5.33 5.10 16.69
N GLU A 56 6.54 5.04 17.27
CA GLU A 56 7.72 5.74 16.74
C GLU A 56 7.93 5.48 15.24
N GLY A 57 7.95 4.21 14.84
CA GLY A 57 8.14 3.83 13.43
C GLY A 57 7.02 4.34 12.53
N MET A 58 5.76 4.26 12.97
CA MET A 58 4.64 4.82 12.21
C MET A 58 4.73 6.34 12.10
N ARG A 59 5.17 7.04 13.16
CA ARG A 59 5.36 8.49 13.12
C ARG A 59 6.38 8.88 12.06
N LEU A 60 7.58 8.28 12.10
CA LEU A 60 8.66 8.56 11.14
C LEU A 60 8.21 8.27 9.71
N LEU A 61 7.47 7.18 9.50
CA LEU A 61 6.88 6.86 8.21
C LEU A 61 5.92 7.95 7.73
N LEU A 62 4.96 8.36 8.58
CA LEU A 62 3.95 9.35 8.22
C LEU A 62 4.58 10.73 7.96
N ILE A 63 5.68 11.08 8.63
CA ILE A 63 6.49 12.28 8.32
C ILE A 63 7.05 12.18 6.90
N SER A 64 7.73 11.09 6.55
CA SER A 64 8.32 10.89 5.21
C SER A 64 7.24 10.95 4.11
N VAL A 65 6.10 10.28 4.35
CA VAL A 65 4.93 10.32 3.45
C VAL A 65 4.41 11.76 3.29
N ALA A 66 4.23 12.50 4.39
CA ALA A 66 3.70 13.85 4.35
C ALA A 66 4.62 14.81 3.59
N GLN A 67 5.93 14.72 3.83
CA GLN A 67 6.95 15.52 3.14
C GLN A 67 6.97 15.20 1.64
N ARG A 68 6.91 13.92 1.27
CA ARG A 68 6.87 13.49 -0.13
C ARG A 68 5.64 14.02 -0.84
N LEU A 69 4.46 13.82 -0.27
CA LEU A 69 3.21 14.30 -0.87
C LEU A 69 3.17 15.83 -1.02
N ALA A 70 3.77 16.56 -0.08
CA ALA A 70 3.90 18.02 -0.14
C ALA A 70 5.01 18.51 -1.10
N GLY A 71 5.81 17.61 -1.68
CA GLY A 71 6.92 17.96 -2.57
C GLY A 71 8.15 18.51 -1.85
N HIS A 72 8.30 18.27 -0.54
CA HIS A 72 9.40 18.74 0.29
C HIS A 72 10.61 17.76 0.29
N GLY A 73 10.61 16.74 -0.56
CA GLY A 73 11.60 15.65 -0.56
C GLY A 73 11.04 14.40 0.10
N GLY A 74 11.88 13.58 0.73
CA GLY A 74 11.48 12.30 1.31
C GLY A 74 11.54 11.13 0.33
N ASP A 75 11.37 9.93 0.87
CA ASP A 75 11.63 8.68 0.16
C ASP A 75 10.54 8.40 -0.88
N PRO A 76 10.91 8.09 -2.14
CA PRO A 76 9.94 7.77 -3.18
C PRO A 76 9.33 6.38 -3.02
N VAL A 77 10.05 5.46 -2.36
CA VAL A 77 9.64 4.08 -2.14
C VAL A 77 10.04 3.69 -0.73
N ILE A 78 9.10 3.06 -0.01
CA ILE A 78 9.34 2.57 1.34
C ILE A 78 8.94 1.10 1.40
N GLN A 79 9.86 0.26 1.85
CA GLN A 79 9.59 -1.15 2.12
C GLN A 79 9.16 -1.34 3.58
N LEU A 80 8.00 -1.95 3.79
CA LEU A 80 7.53 -2.31 5.13
C LEU A 80 8.01 -3.74 5.47
N GLN A 81 9.05 -3.83 6.31
CA GLN A 81 9.44 -5.04 7.04
C GLN A 81 9.10 -4.84 8.52
N THR A 82 8.38 -5.76 9.15
CA THR A 82 8.00 -5.63 10.57
C THR A 82 8.50 -6.83 11.38
N ALA A 83 9.42 -6.58 12.31
CA ALA A 83 10.11 -7.59 13.12
C ALA A 83 9.22 -8.48 14.01
N PHE A 84 7.98 -8.05 14.31
CA PHE A 84 7.00 -8.85 15.04
C PHE A 84 5.60 -8.51 14.52
N GLY A 85 4.81 -9.56 14.29
CA GLY A 85 3.65 -9.56 13.40
C GLY A 85 2.55 -8.52 13.63
N GLY A 86 1.86 -8.21 12.52
CA GLY A 86 0.49 -7.67 12.50
C GLY A 86 0.32 -6.22 12.06
N GLY A 87 1.41 -5.47 11.84
CA GLY A 87 1.32 -4.01 11.62
C GLY A 87 1.32 -3.51 10.18
N LYS A 88 1.70 -4.34 9.19
CA LYS A 88 1.95 -3.89 7.80
C LYS A 88 0.70 -3.33 7.15
N THR A 89 -0.37 -4.13 7.08
CA THR A 89 -1.65 -3.68 6.52
C THR A 89 -2.23 -2.51 7.30
N HIS A 90 -2.12 -2.50 8.64
CA HIS A 90 -2.56 -1.36 9.47
C HIS A 90 -1.77 -0.08 9.18
N THR A 91 -0.47 -0.21 8.91
CA THR A 91 0.41 0.91 8.55
C THR A 91 0.07 1.44 7.15
N LEU A 92 -0.16 0.54 6.18
CA LEU A 92 -0.67 0.92 4.86
C LEU A 92 -2.02 1.64 4.97
N LEU A 93 -2.91 1.21 5.85
CA LEU A 93 -4.19 1.90 6.12
C LEU A 93 -4.02 3.29 6.72
N ALA A 94 -3.04 3.48 7.61
CA ALA A 94 -2.74 4.81 8.14
C ALA A 94 -2.34 5.77 7.02
N VAL A 95 -1.51 5.30 6.07
CA VAL A 95 -1.11 6.08 4.90
C VAL A 95 -2.28 6.28 3.93
N TYR A 96 -3.09 5.25 3.69
CA TYR A 96 -4.32 5.34 2.89
C TYR A 96 -5.21 6.47 3.41
N HIS A 97 -5.49 6.48 4.71
CA HIS A 97 -6.34 7.49 5.34
C HIS A 97 -5.71 8.87 5.32
N LEU A 98 -4.41 8.99 5.59
CA LEU A 98 -3.70 10.27 5.50
C LEU A 98 -3.76 10.87 4.08
N ALA A 99 -3.66 10.04 3.05
CA ALA A 99 -3.68 10.47 1.65
C ALA A 99 -5.10 10.79 1.13
N SER A 100 -6.08 9.94 1.45
CA SER A 100 -7.43 9.96 0.89
C SER A 100 -8.50 10.58 1.80
N ARG A 101 -8.12 11.08 2.99
CA ARG A 101 -9.10 11.61 3.96
C ARG A 101 -10.08 12.58 3.33
N LYS A 102 -11.30 12.59 3.86
CA LYS A 102 -12.35 13.57 3.50
C LYS A 102 -12.47 14.71 4.49
N VAL A 103 -11.78 14.60 5.62
CA VAL A 103 -11.79 15.57 6.71
C VAL A 103 -10.45 16.28 6.80
N SER A 104 -10.42 17.40 7.52
CA SER A 104 -9.20 18.13 7.80
C SER A 104 -8.30 17.35 8.76
N THR A 105 -6.99 17.57 8.67
CA THR A 105 -5.97 16.80 9.41
C THR A 105 -6.01 17.05 10.92
N ASP A 106 -6.58 18.17 11.39
CA ASP A 106 -6.82 18.46 12.80
C ASP A 106 -7.80 17.48 13.47
N ARG A 107 -8.67 16.83 12.69
CA ARG A 107 -9.61 15.83 13.19
C ARG A 107 -9.00 14.42 13.30
N LEU A 108 -7.82 14.21 12.73
CA LEU A 108 -7.15 12.91 12.73
C LEU A 108 -6.27 12.81 13.98
N ALA A 109 -6.73 12.06 14.98
CA ALA A 109 -6.03 11.95 16.26
C ALA A 109 -4.55 11.55 16.08
N GLY A 110 -3.66 12.32 16.71
CA GLY A 110 -2.22 12.10 16.65
C GLY A 110 -1.52 12.61 15.38
N ILE A 111 -2.23 13.01 14.32
CA ILE A 111 -1.62 13.52 13.07
C ILE A 111 -1.09 14.96 13.17
N PRO A 112 -1.73 15.92 13.85
CA PRO A 112 -1.21 17.30 13.88
C PRO A 112 0.24 17.42 14.37
N PRO A 113 0.67 16.75 15.46
CA PRO A 113 2.08 16.75 15.86
C PRO A 113 3.03 16.16 14.80
N VAL A 114 2.58 15.17 14.03
CA VAL A 114 3.36 14.57 12.93
C VAL A 114 3.58 15.60 11.82
N LEU A 115 2.55 16.35 11.46
CA LEU A 115 2.65 17.38 10.42
C LEU A 115 3.47 18.58 10.88
N ASP A 116 3.36 18.97 12.15
CA ASP A 116 4.19 20.01 12.76
C ASP A 116 5.67 19.63 12.71
N GLU A 117 6.01 18.40 13.12
CA GLU A 117 7.37 17.85 13.04
C GLU A 117 7.88 17.77 11.59
N ALA A 118 6.99 17.40 10.65
CA ALA A 118 7.29 17.36 9.23
C ALA A 118 7.46 18.75 8.57
N GLY A 119 7.06 19.83 9.25
CA GLY A 119 7.02 21.19 8.69
C GLY A 119 5.94 21.38 7.63
N ILE A 120 4.84 20.63 7.70
CA ILE A 120 3.76 20.63 6.71
C ILE A 120 2.53 21.35 7.27
N GLN A 121 2.27 22.55 6.78
CA GLN A 121 1.09 23.33 7.19
C GLN A 121 -0.21 22.85 6.51
N SER A 122 -0.10 22.42 5.24
CA SER A 122 -1.23 21.96 4.45
C SER A 122 -0.81 20.74 3.65
N LEU A 123 -1.22 19.56 4.13
CA LEU A 123 -1.01 18.32 3.40
C LEU A 123 -1.96 18.26 2.19
N PRO A 124 -1.49 18.01 0.95
CA PRO A 124 -2.40 17.84 -0.18
C PRO A 124 -3.21 16.55 -0.08
N HIS A 125 -4.38 16.50 -0.71
CA HIS A 125 -5.03 15.23 -1.01
C HIS A 125 -4.26 14.52 -2.13
N ALA A 126 -4.24 13.20 -2.09
CA ALA A 126 -3.53 12.39 -3.07
C ALA A 126 -4.45 11.30 -3.62
N LYS A 127 -4.26 10.96 -4.90
CA LYS A 127 -4.89 9.77 -5.49
C LYS A 127 -4.25 8.54 -4.88
N VAL A 128 -5.03 7.50 -4.61
CA VAL A 128 -4.52 6.28 -3.98
C VAL A 128 -4.83 5.08 -4.87
N ALA A 129 -3.82 4.28 -5.18
CA ALA A 129 -3.98 2.95 -5.75
C ALA A 129 -3.56 1.89 -4.73
N VAL A 130 -4.36 0.84 -4.61
CA VAL A 130 -4.17 -0.30 -3.72
C VAL A 130 -4.06 -1.57 -4.54
N ILE A 131 -2.95 -2.27 -4.40
CA ILE A 131 -2.69 -3.59 -4.98
C ILE A 131 -2.60 -4.58 -3.83
N ASP A 132 -3.51 -5.54 -3.77
CA ASP A 132 -3.51 -6.62 -2.79
C ASP A 132 -3.15 -7.93 -3.49
N GLY A 133 -1.94 -8.41 -3.22
CA GLY A 133 -1.40 -9.60 -3.87
C GLY A 133 -2.10 -10.91 -3.50
N ILE A 134 -2.92 -10.92 -2.44
CA ILE A 134 -3.77 -12.07 -2.08
C ILE A 134 -5.06 -12.06 -2.89
N LYS A 135 -5.62 -10.87 -3.18
CA LYS A 135 -6.90 -10.75 -3.90
C LYS A 135 -6.76 -10.86 -5.41
N LEU A 136 -5.60 -10.47 -5.96
CA LEU A 136 -5.36 -10.51 -7.41
C LEU A 136 -5.00 -11.92 -7.88
N SER A 137 -5.51 -12.29 -9.05
CA SER A 137 -5.24 -13.57 -9.71
C SER A 137 -4.40 -13.36 -10.96
N PRO A 138 -3.32 -14.12 -11.18
CA PRO A 138 -2.58 -14.06 -12.44
C PRO A 138 -3.38 -14.50 -13.67
N SER A 139 -4.41 -15.32 -13.48
CA SER A 139 -5.18 -15.95 -14.57
C SER A 139 -6.53 -15.30 -14.84
N GLN A 140 -7.07 -14.55 -13.88
CA GLN A 140 -8.41 -13.99 -13.95
C GLN A 140 -8.34 -12.47 -13.98
N PRO A 141 -8.83 -11.82 -15.06
CA PRO A 141 -8.83 -10.37 -15.14
C PRO A 141 -9.87 -9.78 -14.18
N ARG A 142 -9.62 -8.56 -13.72
CA ARG A 142 -10.65 -7.74 -13.09
C ARG A 142 -11.45 -7.03 -14.16
N HIS A 143 -12.75 -6.91 -13.94
CA HIS A 143 -13.64 -6.25 -14.88
C HIS A 143 -14.09 -4.90 -14.34
N TYR A 144 -13.82 -3.85 -15.10
CA TYR A 144 -14.34 -2.51 -14.87
C TYR A 144 -15.17 -2.09 -16.07
N ASN A 145 -16.49 -2.07 -15.90
CA ASN A 145 -17.43 -1.86 -17.00
C ASN A 145 -17.17 -2.83 -18.16
N ARG A 146 -16.67 -2.33 -19.30
CA ARG A 146 -16.36 -3.13 -20.51
C ARG A 146 -14.88 -3.45 -20.65
N VAL A 147 -14.04 -2.98 -19.73
CA VAL A 147 -12.59 -3.17 -19.75
C VAL A 147 -12.23 -4.36 -18.86
N ALA A 148 -11.51 -5.31 -19.45
CA ALA A 148 -10.89 -6.41 -18.72
C ALA A 148 -9.44 -6.05 -18.45
N VAL A 149 -9.10 -5.86 -17.19
CA VAL A 149 -7.77 -5.51 -16.70
C VAL A 149 -7.07 -6.80 -16.27
N ASN A 150 -5.95 -7.12 -16.91
CA ASN A 150 -5.28 -8.40 -16.78
C ASN A 150 -4.11 -8.36 -15.78
N THR A 151 -3.46 -7.21 -15.63
CA THR A 151 -2.13 -7.11 -15.01
C THR A 151 -2.08 -6.13 -13.83
N LEU A 152 -1.00 -6.18 -13.04
CA LEU A 152 -0.77 -5.23 -11.95
C LEU A 152 -0.67 -3.79 -12.44
N TRP A 153 -0.05 -3.56 -13.60
CA TRP A 153 0.08 -2.22 -14.18
C TRP A 153 -1.23 -1.71 -14.76
N GLY A 154 -2.05 -2.57 -15.37
CA GLY A 154 -3.39 -2.22 -15.81
C GLY A 154 -4.28 -1.81 -14.63
N GLU A 155 -4.19 -2.58 -13.54
CA GLU A 155 -4.92 -2.33 -12.29
C GLU A 155 -4.51 -1.00 -11.66
N LEU A 156 -3.21 -0.75 -11.53
CA LEU A 156 -2.67 0.50 -11.03
C LEU A 156 -3.12 1.70 -11.87
N ALA A 157 -3.02 1.59 -13.19
CA ALA A 157 -3.38 2.66 -14.11
C ALA A 157 -4.89 2.99 -14.05
N TRP A 158 -5.73 1.95 -13.97
CA TRP A 158 -7.17 2.11 -13.80
C TRP A 158 -7.52 2.77 -12.47
N GLN A 159 -6.92 2.34 -11.36
CA GLN A 159 -7.24 2.95 -10.06
C GLN A 159 -6.79 4.41 -9.96
N LEU A 160 -5.64 4.77 -10.54
CA LEU A 160 -5.14 6.15 -10.48
C LEU A 160 -5.88 7.12 -11.39
N LEU A 161 -6.26 6.71 -12.60
CA LEU A 161 -6.76 7.63 -13.64
C LEU A 161 -7.94 7.07 -14.45
N GLY A 162 -8.54 5.95 -14.04
CA GLY A 162 -9.64 5.31 -14.73
C GLY A 162 -9.26 4.85 -16.14
N GLU A 163 -10.20 5.04 -17.08
CA GLU A 163 -10.04 4.67 -18.48
C GLU A 163 -8.87 5.40 -19.16
N GLU A 164 -8.61 6.67 -18.81
CA GLU A 164 -7.48 7.41 -19.37
C GLU A 164 -6.15 6.75 -18.98
N GLY A 165 -6.01 6.37 -17.72
CA GLY A 165 -4.83 5.67 -17.22
C GLY A 165 -4.64 4.32 -17.88
N TYR A 166 -5.70 3.50 -17.89
CA TYR A 166 -5.65 2.18 -18.52
C TYR A 166 -5.22 2.25 -19.98
N ARG A 167 -5.74 3.23 -20.75
CA ARG A 167 -5.37 3.41 -22.15
C ARG A 167 -3.87 3.65 -22.35
N MET A 168 -3.16 4.23 -21.38
CA MET A 168 -1.71 4.42 -21.46
C MET A 168 -0.93 3.10 -21.40
N VAL A 169 -1.53 2.05 -20.83
CA VAL A 169 -0.87 0.74 -20.61
C VAL A 169 -1.64 -0.40 -21.27
N ALA A 170 -2.63 -0.11 -22.12
CA ALA A 170 -3.57 -1.11 -22.65
C ALA A 170 -2.87 -2.20 -23.48
N ASP A 171 -1.92 -1.82 -24.34
CA ASP A 171 -1.15 -2.78 -25.14
C ASP A 171 -0.30 -3.70 -24.23
N SER A 172 0.38 -3.11 -23.24
CA SER A 172 1.15 -3.85 -22.23
C SER A 172 0.26 -4.77 -21.38
N ASP A 173 -0.95 -4.33 -21.01
CA ASP A 173 -1.94 -5.14 -20.28
C ASP A 173 -2.42 -6.33 -21.11
N ALA A 174 -2.72 -6.12 -22.39
CA ALA A 174 -3.15 -7.17 -23.31
C ALA A 174 -2.04 -8.21 -23.57
N ASP A 175 -0.81 -7.76 -23.73
CA ASP A 175 0.34 -8.62 -24.02
C ASP A 175 0.91 -9.31 -22.78
N GLY A 176 0.56 -8.84 -21.57
CA GLY A 176 1.15 -9.33 -20.33
C GLY A 176 2.65 -8.99 -20.21
N THR A 177 3.08 -7.87 -20.77
CA THR A 177 4.47 -7.39 -20.71
C THR A 177 4.57 -6.08 -19.96
N SER A 178 5.66 -5.85 -19.22
CA SER A 178 5.84 -4.62 -18.45
C SER A 178 5.78 -3.39 -19.36
N PRO A 179 5.01 -2.34 -19.00
CA PRO A 179 5.13 -1.05 -19.65
C PRO A 179 6.54 -0.49 -19.51
N GLY A 180 6.93 0.35 -20.47
CA GLY A 180 8.18 1.10 -20.40
C GLY A 180 8.19 2.10 -19.24
N LYS A 181 9.39 2.42 -18.73
CA LYS A 181 9.59 3.34 -17.61
C LYS A 181 9.00 4.73 -17.90
N GLU A 182 9.15 5.25 -19.11
CA GLU A 182 8.63 6.56 -19.50
C GLU A 182 7.10 6.59 -19.39
N VAL A 183 6.43 5.52 -19.84
CA VAL A 183 4.96 5.38 -19.77
C VAL A 183 4.49 5.37 -18.31
N LEU A 184 5.17 4.59 -17.44
CA LEU A 184 4.85 4.57 -16.00
C LEU A 184 5.11 5.92 -15.34
N THR A 185 6.22 6.58 -15.68
CA THR A 185 6.56 7.91 -15.16
C THR A 185 5.50 8.94 -15.53
N ASP A 186 5.03 8.94 -16.78
CA ASP A 186 3.98 9.85 -17.24
C ASP A 186 2.62 9.54 -16.59
N LEU A 187 2.28 8.26 -16.43
CA LEU A 187 1.08 7.82 -15.70
C LEU A 187 1.09 8.36 -14.26
N ILE A 188 2.20 8.14 -13.54
CA ILE A 188 2.37 8.59 -12.15
C ILE A 188 2.36 10.12 -12.08
N ARG A 189 3.04 10.81 -13.00
CA ARG A 189 3.07 12.28 -13.05
C ARG A 189 1.68 12.87 -13.25
N LYS A 190 0.85 12.27 -14.11
CA LYS A 190 -0.57 12.66 -14.29
C LYS A 190 -1.43 12.35 -13.06
N ALA A 191 -1.09 11.31 -12.31
CA ALA A 191 -1.78 10.94 -11.09
C ALA A 191 -1.42 11.83 -9.89
N ALA A 192 -0.21 12.39 -9.88
CA ALA A 192 0.37 13.07 -8.72
C ALA A 192 -0.42 14.33 -8.24
N PRO A 193 -0.47 14.62 -6.93
CA PRO A 193 0.08 13.82 -5.83
C PRO A 193 -0.61 12.46 -5.70
N CYS A 194 0.17 11.39 -5.51
CA CYS A 194 -0.39 10.04 -5.42
C CYS A 194 0.38 9.11 -4.49
N VAL A 195 -0.34 8.13 -3.95
CA VAL A 195 0.17 7.04 -3.14
C VAL A 195 -0.17 5.72 -3.84
N ILE A 196 0.83 4.85 -3.98
CA ILE A 196 0.62 3.46 -4.39
C ILE A 196 0.92 2.58 -3.19
N LEU A 197 -0.05 1.77 -2.79
CA LEU A 197 0.06 0.84 -1.67
C LEU A 197 0.00 -0.57 -2.23
N ILE A 198 1.04 -1.36 -1.99
CA ILE A 198 1.10 -2.75 -2.41
C ILE A 198 1.19 -3.62 -1.16
N ASP A 199 0.14 -4.40 -0.90
CA ASP A 199 0.12 -5.37 0.18
C ASP A 199 0.38 -6.78 -0.36
N GLU A 200 1.21 -7.56 0.33
CA GLU A 200 1.45 -8.98 0.07
C GLU A 200 1.87 -9.28 -1.38
N LEU A 201 2.74 -8.44 -1.97
CA LEU A 201 3.16 -8.56 -3.38
C LEU A 201 3.75 -9.94 -3.70
N VAL A 202 4.53 -10.50 -2.78
CA VAL A 202 5.09 -11.84 -2.92
C VAL A 202 4.00 -12.89 -3.15
N ALA A 203 2.85 -12.77 -2.48
CA ALA A 203 1.77 -13.73 -2.59
C ALA A 203 1.21 -13.81 -4.01
N PHE A 204 1.24 -12.70 -4.75
CA PHE A 204 0.92 -12.65 -6.17
C PHE A 204 2.04 -13.24 -7.03
N ILE A 205 3.26 -12.74 -6.88
CA ILE A 205 4.39 -13.10 -7.74
C ILE A 205 4.73 -14.59 -7.66
N ARG A 206 4.63 -15.21 -6.48
CA ARG A 206 4.93 -16.64 -6.30
C ARG A 206 4.01 -17.58 -7.08
N GLN A 207 2.84 -17.09 -7.53
CA GLN A 207 1.91 -17.85 -8.36
C GLN A 207 2.34 -17.92 -9.83
N LEU A 208 3.28 -17.07 -10.27
CA LEU A 208 3.79 -17.00 -11.64
C LEU A 208 4.86 -18.08 -11.87
N GLU A 209 4.42 -19.28 -12.23
CA GLU A 209 5.29 -20.40 -12.59
C GLU A 209 6.25 -20.04 -13.73
N LEU A 210 7.51 -20.43 -13.61
CA LEU A 210 8.54 -20.16 -14.61
C LEU A 210 8.25 -20.88 -15.93
N GLY A 211 8.40 -20.16 -17.04
CA GLY A 211 8.15 -20.69 -18.38
C GLY A 211 6.67 -20.78 -18.77
N LYS A 212 5.76 -20.32 -17.90
CA LYS A 212 4.32 -20.28 -18.17
C LYS A 212 3.86 -18.83 -18.37
N GLN A 213 3.08 -18.62 -19.43
CA GLN A 213 2.42 -17.34 -19.69
C GLN A 213 1.07 -17.30 -18.98
N PHE A 214 0.83 -16.26 -18.20
CA PHE A 214 -0.47 -15.95 -17.61
C PHE A 214 -1.03 -14.66 -18.22
N LYS A 215 -2.31 -14.35 -17.94
CA LYS A 215 -2.91 -13.08 -18.36
C LYS A 215 -2.19 -11.89 -17.71
N ALA A 216 -1.80 -12.03 -16.45
CA ALA A 216 -0.99 -11.04 -15.75
C ALA A 216 0.49 -11.00 -16.18
N GLY A 217 0.85 -11.68 -17.26
CA GLY A 217 2.22 -11.80 -17.75
C GLY A 217 3.01 -12.95 -17.13
N THR A 218 4.33 -12.82 -17.16
CA THR A 218 5.26 -13.80 -16.59
C THR A 218 5.88 -13.31 -15.29
N PHE A 219 6.59 -14.20 -14.59
CA PHE A 219 7.45 -13.81 -13.46
C PHE A 219 8.39 -12.67 -13.86
N ASP A 220 9.12 -12.81 -14.96
CA ASP A 220 10.10 -11.81 -15.42
C ASP A 220 9.42 -10.49 -15.79
N SER A 221 8.28 -10.52 -16.47
CA SER A 221 7.52 -9.30 -16.80
C SER A 221 7.09 -8.53 -15.54
N ASN A 222 6.66 -9.24 -14.49
CA ASN A 222 6.28 -8.60 -13.23
C ASN A 222 7.49 -8.06 -12.46
N ILE A 223 8.63 -8.75 -12.49
CA ILE A 223 9.88 -8.23 -11.91
C ILE A 223 10.36 -6.97 -12.65
N SER A 224 10.31 -6.96 -13.99
CA SER A 224 10.60 -5.77 -14.79
C SER A 224 9.65 -4.62 -14.47
N PHE A 225 8.37 -4.90 -14.26
CA PHE A 225 7.40 -3.90 -13.84
C PHE A 225 7.74 -3.28 -12.48
N VAL A 226 8.08 -4.09 -11.46
CA VAL A 226 8.48 -3.58 -10.13
C VAL A 226 9.73 -2.69 -10.23
N GLN A 227 10.72 -3.08 -11.05
CA GLN A 227 11.88 -2.24 -11.29
C GLN A 227 11.48 -0.91 -11.95
N ALA A 228 10.73 -0.96 -13.05
CA ALA A 228 10.33 0.24 -13.77
C ALA A 228 9.45 1.15 -12.91
N LEU A 229 8.58 0.58 -12.08
CA LEU A 229 7.73 1.29 -11.13
C LEU A 229 8.58 2.02 -10.08
N THR A 230 9.47 1.32 -9.39
CA THR A 230 10.31 1.93 -8.33
C THR A 230 11.21 3.04 -8.88
N GLU A 231 11.75 2.87 -10.09
CA GLU A 231 12.50 3.93 -10.78
C GLU A 231 11.62 5.13 -11.20
N SER A 232 10.38 4.87 -11.62
CA SER A 232 9.43 5.94 -11.99
C SER A 232 9.00 6.75 -10.77
N MET A 233 8.86 6.11 -9.60
CA MET A 233 8.58 6.81 -8.34
C MET A 233 9.67 7.82 -7.97
N LYS A 234 10.95 7.49 -8.22
CA LYS A 234 12.07 8.44 -8.03
C LYS A 234 11.89 9.71 -8.89
N ALA A 235 11.37 9.55 -10.11
CA ALA A 235 11.25 10.63 -11.10
C ALA A 235 10.05 11.58 -10.86
N VAL A 236 9.11 11.24 -9.97
CA VAL A 236 7.94 12.07 -9.67
C VAL A 236 7.99 12.56 -8.22
N PRO A 237 8.30 13.86 -7.97
CA PRO A 237 8.62 14.38 -6.63
C PRO A 237 7.54 14.22 -5.56
N ASN A 238 6.28 14.17 -5.97
CA ASN A 238 5.10 14.12 -5.09
C ASN A 238 4.30 12.82 -5.23
N ALA A 239 4.99 11.74 -5.59
CA ALA A 239 4.45 10.39 -5.58
C ALA A 239 5.25 9.51 -4.60
N ILE A 240 4.56 8.61 -3.90
CA ILE A 240 5.18 7.62 -2.99
C ILE A 240 4.59 6.22 -3.16
N LEU A 241 5.45 5.21 -3.06
CA LEU A 241 5.10 3.80 -3.11
C LEU A 241 5.44 3.15 -1.77
N LEU A 242 4.47 2.46 -1.17
CA LEU A 242 4.72 1.61 -0.01
C LEU A 242 4.40 0.18 -0.40
N ALA A 243 5.34 -0.73 -0.14
CA ALA A 243 5.14 -2.15 -0.39
C ALA A 243 5.40 -2.95 0.89
N SER A 244 4.46 -3.83 1.25
CA SER A 244 4.70 -4.83 2.28
C SER A 244 5.37 -6.06 1.67
N LEU A 245 6.48 -6.47 2.28
CA LEU A 245 7.14 -7.73 1.97
C LEU A 245 7.10 -8.65 3.21
N PRO A 246 7.02 -9.97 3.01
CA PRO A 246 7.26 -10.93 4.08
C PRO A 246 8.65 -10.73 4.70
N GLU A 247 8.78 -10.98 5.99
CA GLU A 247 10.09 -10.86 6.67
C GLU A 247 10.88 -12.17 6.62
N SER A 248 10.19 -13.31 6.63
CA SER A 248 10.85 -14.61 6.79
C SER A 248 10.49 -15.59 5.68
N GLU A 249 11.43 -16.49 5.37
CA GLU A 249 11.28 -17.58 4.39
C GLU A 249 10.03 -18.45 4.65
N LEU A 250 9.59 -18.54 5.91
CA LEU A 250 8.43 -19.30 6.35
C LEU A 250 7.11 -18.73 5.81
N GLU A 251 7.04 -17.40 5.59
CA GLU A 251 5.85 -16.71 5.11
C GLU A 251 5.71 -16.74 3.58
N VAL A 252 6.82 -16.97 2.86
CA VAL A 252 6.94 -16.78 1.41
C VAL A 252 6.36 -17.97 0.62
N GLY A 253 6.30 -19.15 1.26
CA GLY A 253 5.63 -20.35 0.75
C GLY A 253 6.37 -21.05 -0.38
N GLY A 254 7.53 -21.64 -0.06
CA GLY A 254 8.29 -22.51 -0.96
C GLY A 254 9.34 -21.77 -1.81
N THR A 255 9.99 -22.51 -2.71
CA THR A 255 11.14 -22.03 -3.49
C THR A 255 10.81 -20.87 -4.43
N MET A 256 9.62 -20.87 -5.03
CA MET A 256 9.14 -19.76 -5.86
C MET A 256 8.87 -18.51 -5.03
N GLY A 257 8.32 -18.69 -3.82
CA GLY A 257 8.21 -17.61 -2.85
C GLY A 257 9.57 -16.98 -2.57
N GLN A 258 10.53 -17.78 -2.11
CA GLN A 258 11.86 -17.26 -1.75
C GLN A 258 12.53 -16.53 -2.92
N ARG A 259 12.40 -17.07 -4.14
CA ARG A 259 12.88 -16.40 -5.35
C ARG A 259 12.21 -15.04 -5.56
N ALA A 260 10.89 -14.97 -5.43
CA ALA A 260 10.14 -13.72 -5.54
C ALA A 260 10.62 -12.69 -4.50
N LEU A 261 10.73 -13.08 -3.23
CA LEU A 261 11.20 -12.20 -2.15
C LEU A 261 12.60 -11.64 -2.44
N ASN A 262 13.57 -12.52 -2.72
CA ASN A 262 14.95 -12.11 -3.02
C ASN A 262 15.02 -11.17 -4.22
N SER A 263 14.20 -11.41 -5.26
CA SER A 263 14.13 -10.52 -6.42
C SER A 263 13.55 -9.16 -6.06
N LEU A 264 12.46 -9.12 -5.29
CA LEU A 264 11.80 -7.88 -4.88
C LEU A 264 12.69 -7.04 -3.95
N GLU A 265 13.24 -7.63 -2.88
CA GLU A 265 14.13 -6.94 -1.93
C GLU A 265 15.28 -6.22 -2.63
N LYS A 266 15.86 -6.85 -3.67
CA LYS A 266 16.94 -6.24 -4.45
C LYS A 266 16.53 -4.93 -5.13
N TYR A 267 15.29 -4.82 -5.62
CA TYR A 267 14.82 -3.61 -6.28
C TYR A 267 14.37 -2.55 -5.28
N PHE A 268 13.69 -2.94 -4.20
CA PHE A 268 13.29 -2.02 -3.15
C PHE A 268 14.52 -1.42 -2.42
N ALA A 269 15.52 -2.23 -2.05
CA ALA A 269 16.73 -1.75 -1.39
C ALA A 269 17.60 -0.79 -2.22
N ARG A 270 17.54 -0.89 -3.56
CA ARG A 270 18.22 0.06 -4.48
C ARG A 270 17.61 1.46 -4.47
N VAL A 271 16.41 1.61 -3.92
CA VAL A 271 15.66 2.85 -3.95
C VAL A 271 15.71 3.61 -2.63
N GLU A 272 15.99 2.92 -1.52
CA GLU A 272 16.24 3.49 -0.19
C GLU A 272 17.63 4.15 -0.03
N SER A 273 18.46 4.14 -1.08
CA SER A 273 19.82 4.71 -1.12
C SER A 273 19.97 5.91 -2.04
#